data_AF-A0A958QVG2-F1
#
_entry.id   AF-A0A958QVG2-F1
#
_cell.length_a   1.000
_cell.length_b   1.000
_cell.length_c   1.000
_cell.angle_alpha   90.00
_cell.angle_beta   90.00
_cell.angle_gamma   90.00
#
_symmetry.space_group_name_H-M   'P 1'
#
loop_
_entity.id
_entity.type
_entity.pdbx_description
1 polymer ?
#
loop_
_entity_poly.entity_id
_entity_poly.type
_entity_poly.pdbx_seq_one_letter_code
_entity_poly.pdbx_strand_id
1 'polypeptide(L)'
;MKQTIIKRLFESFGELERAISAARVTLESKQQPPKELLDHIEMYEEILDKQRTLATALCGHAALGEWDEVARHVRLINGLSAMIRDDARDILRGVTPALEPQEREMMLS
;
A
#
# COMPACT_ATOMS: atom_id res chain seq x y z
N MET A 1 -5.79 25.38 8.88
CA MET A 1 -4.70 24.72 8.12
C MET A 1 -4.34 23.32 8.63
N LYS A 2 -3.98 23.14 9.92
CA LYS A 2 -3.52 21.82 10.44
C LYS A 2 -4.58 20.70 10.33
N GLN A 3 -5.83 20.97 10.67
CA GLN A 3 -6.94 20.02 10.51
C GLN A 3 -7.22 19.65 9.04
N THR A 4 -6.96 20.56 8.11
CA THR A 4 -7.17 20.32 6.67
C THR A 4 -6.19 19.30 6.11
N ILE A 5 -4.94 19.28 6.60
CA ILE A 5 -3.91 18.33 6.16
C ILE A 5 -4.24 16.92 6.65
N ILE A 6 -4.62 16.80 7.93
CA ILE A 6 -5.00 15.51 8.52
C ILE A 6 -6.25 14.96 7.81
N LYS A 7 -7.26 15.79 7.54
CA LYS A 7 -8.44 15.37 6.79
C LYS A 7 -8.07 14.84 5.39
N ARG A 8 -7.25 15.58 4.64
CA ARG A 8 -6.78 15.14 3.31
C ARG A 8 -5.99 13.84 3.36
N LEU A 9 -5.23 13.61 4.42
CA LEU A 9 -4.50 12.36 4.62
C LEU A 9 -5.47 11.17 4.74
N PHE A 10 -6.47 11.27 5.61
CA PHE A 10 -7.47 10.20 5.75
C PHE A 10 -8.33 10.02 4.50
N GLU A 11 -8.66 11.11 3.79
CA GLU A 11 -9.31 11.03 2.47
C GLU A 11 -8.46 10.23 1.48
N SER A 12 -7.15 10.50 1.41
CA SER A 12 -6.23 9.76 0.54
C SER A 12 -6.13 8.28 0.89
N PHE A 13 -6.20 7.92 2.18
CA PHE A 13 -6.26 6.51 2.60
C PHE A 13 -7.55 5.84 2.17
N GLY A 14 -8.69 6.54 2.27
CA GLY A 14 -9.97 6.02 1.79
C GLY A 14 -10.00 5.83 0.27
N GLU A 15 -9.35 6.71 -0.48
CA GLU A 15 -9.17 6.53 -1.93
C GLU A 15 -8.29 5.33 -2.25
N LEU A 16 -7.16 5.18 -1.56
CA LEU A 16 -6.25 4.06 -1.74
C LEU A 16 -6.90 2.72 -1.38
N GLU A 17 -7.63 2.65 -0.26
CA GLU A 17 -8.39 1.46 0.14
C GLU A 17 -9.37 1.03 -0.95
N ARG A 18 -10.19 1.97 -1.45
CA ARG A 18 -11.15 1.67 -2.52
C ARG A 18 -10.47 1.15 -3.76
N ALA A 19 -9.30 1.71 -4.11
CA ALA A 19 -8.53 1.25 -5.26
C ALA A 19 -7.99 -0.18 -5.05
N ILE A 20 -7.43 -0.48 -3.87
CA ILE A 20 -6.92 -1.82 -3.52
C ILE A 20 -8.07 -2.84 -3.54
N SER A 21 -9.20 -2.54 -2.88
CA SER A 21 -10.36 -3.43 -2.87
C SER A 21 -10.95 -3.66 -4.27
N ALA A 22 -11.05 -2.62 -5.09
CA ALA A 22 -11.52 -2.76 -6.47
C ALA A 22 -10.56 -3.62 -7.32
N ALA A 23 -9.25 -3.45 -7.15
CA ALA A 23 -8.24 -4.27 -7.81
C ALA A 23 -8.36 -5.74 -7.39
N ARG A 24 -8.57 -6.01 -6.09
CA ARG A 24 -8.77 -7.35 -5.55
C ARG A 24 -9.97 -8.05 -6.18
N VAL A 25 -11.14 -7.41 -6.11
CA VAL A 25 -12.39 -7.94 -6.70
C VAL A 25 -12.22 -8.21 -8.20
N THR A 26 -11.58 -7.29 -8.92
CA THR A 26 -11.30 -7.46 -10.35
C THR A 26 -10.40 -8.65 -10.62
N LEU A 27 -9.37 -8.85 -9.80
CA LEU A 27 -8.41 -9.94 -9.96
C LEU A 27 -9.05 -11.29 -9.63
N GLU A 28 -9.73 -11.40 -8.48
CA GLU A 28 -10.42 -12.60 -8.02
C GLU A 28 -11.55 -13.03 -8.97
N SER A 29 -12.16 -12.11 -9.71
CA SER A 29 -13.17 -12.44 -10.73
C SER A 29 -12.62 -13.19 -11.94
N LYS A 30 -11.29 -13.26 -12.11
CA LYS A 30 -10.66 -14.04 -13.18
C LYS A 30 -10.66 -15.52 -12.83
N GLN A 31 -10.81 -16.38 -13.83
CA GLN A 31 -10.90 -17.83 -13.63
C GLN A 31 -9.63 -18.45 -13.01
N GLN A 32 -8.47 -17.85 -13.28
CA GLN A 32 -7.17 -18.18 -12.68
C GLN A 32 -6.38 -16.88 -12.46
N PRO A 33 -6.52 -16.20 -11.30
CA PRO A 33 -5.76 -14.99 -11.01
C PRO A 33 -4.28 -15.32 -10.77
N PRO A 34 -3.35 -14.50 -11.29
CA PRO A 34 -1.94 -14.62 -10.94
C PRO A 34 -1.75 -14.45 -9.43
N LYS A 35 -1.18 -15.47 -8.78
CA LYS A 35 -0.99 -15.49 -7.31
C LYS A 35 -0.12 -14.31 -6.84
N GLU A 36 0.96 -14.02 -7.57
CA GLU A 36 1.84 -12.89 -7.26
C GLU A 36 1.07 -11.57 -7.12
N LEU A 37 0.11 -11.30 -8.02
CA LEU A 37 -0.68 -10.08 -7.97
C LEU A 37 -1.64 -10.04 -6.77
N LEU A 38 -2.13 -11.20 -6.32
CA LEU A 38 -2.90 -11.28 -5.07
C LEU A 38 -2.00 -11.02 -3.86
N ASP A 39 -0.80 -11.58 -3.84
CA ASP A 39 0.19 -11.36 -2.77
C ASP A 39 0.58 -9.86 -2.68
N HIS A 40 0.74 -9.17 -3.82
CA HIS A 40 0.96 -7.71 -3.85
C HIS A 40 -0.23 -6.93 -3.28
N ILE A 41 -1.47 -7.34 -3.58
CA ILE A 41 -2.68 -6.70 -3.05
C ILE A 41 -2.75 -6.88 -1.53
N GLU A 42 -2.49 -8.08 -1.01
CA GLU A 42 -2.43 -8.33 0.44
C GLU A 42 -1.35 -7.48 1.12
N MET A 43 -0.16 -7.38 0.51
CA MET A 43 0.90 -6.48 0.98
C MET A 43 0.42 -5.02 1.05
N TYR A 44 -0.32 -4.53 0.04
CA TYR A 44 -0.85 -3.17 0.05
C TYR A 44 -1.88 -2.95 1.17
N GLU A 45 -2.74 -3.94 1.44
CA GLU A 45 -3.68 -3.91 2.56
C GLU A 45 -2.94 -3.79 3.90
N GLU A 46 -1.90 -4.59 4.12
CA GLU A 46 -1.08 -4.52 5.34
C GLU A 46 -0.37 -3.17 5.50
N ILE A 47 0.16 -2.62 4.41
CA ILE A 47 0.82 -1.31 4.44
C ILE A 47 -0.20 -0.22 4.78
N LEU A 48 -1.39 -0.26 4.18
CA LEU A 48 -2.45 0.69 4.46
C LEU A 48 -2.87 0.65 5.93
N ASP A 49 -2.95 -0.53 6.54
CA ASP A 49 -3.31 -0.69 7.95
C ASP A 49 -2.24 -0.09 8.88
N LYS A 50 -0.95 -0.28 8.55
CA LYS A 50 0.18 0.38 9.23
C LYS A 50 0.09 1.90 9.09
N GLN A 51 -0.25 2.42 7.91
CA GLN A 51 -0.43 3.85 7.68
C GLN A 51 -1.56 4.45 8.52
N ARG A 52 -2.68 3.73 8.69
CA ARG A 52 -3.81 4.15 9.54
C ARG A 52 -3.42 4.24 11.01
N THR A 53 -2.67 3.25 11.50
CA THR A 53 -2.16 3.25 12.87
C THR A 53 -1.24 4.45 13.10
N LEU A 54 -0.30 4.70 12.17
CA LEU A 54 0.59 5.86 12.23
C LEU A 54 -0.16 7.19 12.16
N ALA A 55 -1.19 7.32 11.32
CA ALA A 55 -1.98 8.54 11.23
C ALA A 55 -2.81 8.79 12.49
N THR A 56 -3.31 7.73 13.12
CA THR A 56 -4.01 7.84 14.42
C THR A 56 -3.06 8.33 15.51
N ALA A 57 -1.85 7.76 15.59
CA ALA A 57 -0.81 8.22 16.51
C ALA A 57 -0.39 9.68 16.23
N LEU A 58 -0.23 10.04 14.94
CA LEU A 58 0.05 11.40 14.50
C LEU A 58 -0.99 12.40 15.00
N CYS A 59 -2.28 12.06 14.96
CA CYS A 59 -3.34 12.91 15.52
C CYS A 59 -3.16 13.13 17.04
N GLY A 60 -2.77 12.08 17.78
CA GLY A 60 -2.43 12.17 19.20
C GLY A 60 -1.27 13.12 19.46
N HIS A 61 -0.12 12.91 18.80
CA HIS A 61 1.05 13.77 18.91
C HIS A 61 0.76 15.23 18.51
N ALA A 62 -0.06 15.44 17.48
CA ALA A 62 -0.46 16.77 17.04
C ALA A 62 -1.34 17.50 18.08
N ALA A 63 -2.19 16.78 18.81
CA ALA A 63 -3.01 17.33 19.88
C ALA A 63 -2.17 17.71 21.11
N LEU A 64 -1.09 16.96 21.38
CA LEU A 64 -0.15 17.22 22.48
C LEU A 64 0.92 18.28 22.14
N GLY A 65 1.01 18.70 20.87
CA GLY A 65 2.01 19.65 20.40
C GLY A 65 3.40 19.05 20.19
N GLU A 66 3.51 17.72 20.08
CA GLU A 66 4.76 16.99 19.89
C GLU A 66 5.17 16.99 18.40
N TRP A 67 5.58 18.15 17.90
CA TRP A 67 5.79 18.37 16.46
C TRP A 67 6.92 17.53 15.84
N ASP A 68 7.92 17.13 16.63
CA ASP A 68 8.99 16.23 16.18
C ASP A 68 8.44 14.84 15.86
N GLU A 69 7.55 14.32 16.72
CA GLU A 69 6.87 13.04 16.51
C GLU A 69 5.89 13.12 15.34
N VAL A 70 5.15 14.22 15.21
CA VAL A 70 4.31 14.46 14.03
C VAL A 70 5.15 14.40 12.74
N ALA A 71 6.29 15.09 12.69
CA ALA A 71 7.16 15.09 11.53
C ALA A 71 7.72 13.68 11.22
N ARG A 72 8.06 12.91 12.26
CA ARG A 72 8.50 11.50 12.12
C ARG A 72 7.40 10.64 11.51
N HIS A 73 6.18 10.72 12.01
CA HIS A 73 5.04 9.95 11.49
C HIS A 73 4.70 10.31 10.05
N VAL A 74 4.72 11.60 9.70
CA VAL A 74 4.53 12.05 8.29
C VAL A 74 5.55 11.41 7.36
N ARG A 75 6.84 11.38 7.74
CA ARG A 75 7.89 10.74 6.92
C ARG A 75 7.64 9.25 6.72
N LEU A 76 7.27 8.53 7.79
CA LEU A 76 6.97 7.10 7.72
C LEU A 76 5.78 6.82 6.79
N ILE A 77 4.68 7.57 6.96
CA ILE A 77 3.49 7.44 6.12
C ILE A 77 3.83 7.68 4.65
N ASN A 78 4.57 8.75 4.34
CA ASN A 78 4.98 9.06 2.96
C ASN A 78 5.88 7.97 2.38
N GLY A 79 6.78 7.39 3.17
CA GLY A 79 7.63 6.27 2.74
C GLY A 79 6.80 5.03 2.38
N LEU A 80 5.82 4.68 3.22
CA LEU A 80 4.89 3.58 2.95
C LEU A 80 4.03 3.83 1.69
N SER A 81 3.55 5.06 1.48
CA SER A 81 2.82 5.42 0.26
C SER A 81 3.69 5.34 -0.99
N ALA A 82 4.97 5.72 -0.88
CA ALA A 82 5.92 5.58 -1.98
C ALA A 82 6.15 4.11 -2.33
N MET A 83 6.29 3.23 -1.33
CA MET A 83 6.47 1.79 -1.53
C MET A 83 5.31 1.18 -2.32
N ILE A 84 4.05 1.43 -1.94
CA ILE A 84 2.88 0.95 -2.69
C ILE A 84 2.90 1.47 -4.13
N ARG A 85 3.13 2.79 -4.30
CA ARG A 85 3.09 3.42 -5.61
C ARG A 85 4.17 2.88 -6.55
N ASP A 86 5.38 2.70 -6.04
CA ASP A 86 6.53 2.31 -6.84
C ASP A 86 6.42 0.82 -7.21
N ASP A 87 5.99 -0.05 -6.28
CA ASP A 87 5.67 -1.45 -6.57
C ASP A 87 4.51 -1.57 -7.60
N ALA A 88 3.43 -0.82 -7.42
CA ALA A 88 2.32 -0.83 -8.38
C ALA A 88 2.75 -0.35 -9.78
N ARG A 89 3.72 0.58 -9.87
CA ARG A 89 4.30 1.00 -11.15
C ARG A 89 5.12 -0.10 -11.79
N ASP A 90 5.87 -0.87 -11.02
CA ASP A 90 6.69 -1.96 -11.52
C ASP A 90 5.82 -3.12 -12.05
N ILE A 91 4.74 -3.45 -11.32
CA ILE A 91 3.69 -4.36 -11.79
C ILE A 91 3.11 -3.89 -13.13
N LEU A 92 2.71 -2.61 -13.23
CA LEU A 92 2.12 -2.06 -14.45
C LEU A 92 3.09 -2.02 -15.63
N ARG A 93 4.40 -1.97 -15.37
CA ARG A 93 5.46 -2.03 -16.40
C ARG A 93 5.76 -3.46 -16.85
N GLY A 94 5.15 -4.47 -16.22
CA GLY A 94 5.49 -5.88 -16.46
C GLY A 94 6.88 -6.24 -15.96
N VAL A 95 7.47 -5.42 -15.07
CA VAL A 95 8.63 -5.81 -14.28
C VAL A 95 8.07 -6.57 -13.09
N THR A 96 7.55 -7.77 -13.35
CA THR A 96 7.32 -8.72 -12.26
C THR A 96 8.70 -9.00 -11.66
N PRO A 97 8.90 -8.84 -10.34
CA PRO A 97 10.12 -9.33 -9.70
C PRO A 97 10.21 -10.82 -10.05
N ALA A 98 11.28 -11.20 -10.74
CA ALA A 98 11.44 -12.52 -11.31
C ALA A 98 11.21 -13.58 -10.21
N LEU A 99 10.10 -14.31 -10.29
CA LEU A 99 9.93 -15.52 -9.49
C LEU A 99 11.02 -16.52 -9.88
N GLU A 100 11.48 -17.22 -8.85
CA GLU A 100 12.58 -18.16 -8.85
C GLU A 100 12.52 -19.19 -10.02
N PRO A 101 13.68 -19.68 -10.50
CA PRO A 101 13.80 -20.55 -11.70
C PRO A 101 13.02 -21.87 -11.69
N GLN A 102 12.36 -22.24 -10.59
CA GLN A 102 11.81 -23.58 -10.36
C GLN A 102 10.60 -23.94 -11.24
N GLU A 103 9.88 -22.97 -11.82
CA GLU A 103 8.71 -23.26 -12.67
C GLU A 103 9.08 -23.55 -14.15
N ARG A 104 10.30 -23.22 -14.59
CA ARG A 104 10.72 -23.49 -15.99
C ARG A 104 10.99 -24.96 -16.28
N GLU A 105 11.30 -25.76 -15.26
CA GLU A 105 11.73 -27.16 -15.44
C GLU A 105 10.55 -28.13 -15.56
N MET A 106 9.36 -27.78 -15.04
CA MET A 106 8.17 -28.63 -15.14
C MET A 106 7.43 -28.56 -16.48
N MET A 107 7.71 -27.55 -17.32
CA MET A 107 7.10 -27.44 -18.66
C MET A 107 7.91 -28.12 -19.78
N LEU A 108 9.11 -28.63 -19.46
CA LEU A 108 9.99 -29.31 -20.40
C LEU A 108 10.19 -30.80 -20.07
N SER A 109 9.43 -31.34 -19.10
CA SER A 109 9.44 -32.75 -18.70
C SER A 109 8.27 -33.52 -19.31
#